data_AF-A0A6A7LGT0-F1
#
_entry.id   AF-A0A6A7LGT0-F1
#
_cell.length_a   1.000
_cell.length_b   1.000
_cell.length_c   1.000
_cell.angle_alpha   90.00
_cell.angle_beta   90.00
_cell.angle_gamma   90.00
#
_symmetry.space_group_name_H-M   'P 1'
#
loop_
_entity.id
_entity.type
_entity.pdbx_description
1 polymer ?
#
loop_
_entity_poly.entity_id
_entity_poly.type
_entity_poly.pdbx_seq_one_letter_code
_entity_poly.pdbx_strand_id
1 'polypeptide(L)'
;MVDFHRLAIPIIIILAIGGIISFFLAYSFYPKKNVNVNVDGLCFELVGSAFNQYKNLDAQRAIRILGLQLDAMESHVDLIPISFSGTKDEISKFSALCNLEITKSNRIGNIPENKGNVDKYIVDGNVPKVQFKRLVEGLTIQDFDPLNNTVKSSIGIRPNAFLSEDENREIVQNISSFMQSGIKRIVESGDTNVIRSAECRNVF
;
A
#
# COMPACT_ATOMS: atom_id res chain seq x y z
N MET A 1 -60.79 -7.65 -1.50
CA MET A 1 -59.48 -8.07 -2.02
C MET A 1 -58.51 -6.95 -1.68
N VAL A 2 -57.58 -7.16 -0.74
CA VAL A 2 -56.63 -6.12 -0.33
C VAL A 2 -55.60 -5.95 -1.45
N ASP A 3 -55.45 -4.73 -1.94
CA ASP A 3 -54.48 -4.41 -2.98
C ASP A 3 -53.07 -4.37 -2.38
N PHE A 4 -52.40 -5.51 -2.41
CA PHE A 4 -51.08 -5.71 -1.82
C PHE A 4 -50.02 -4.76 -2.39
N HIS A 5 -50.20 -4.23 -3.61
CA HIS A 5 -49.25 -3.27 -4.20
C HIS A 5 -49.29 -1.92 -3.48
N ARG A 6 -50.46 -1.51 -2.98
CA ARG A 6 -50.63 -0.23 -2.26
C ARG A 6 -50.01 -0.25 -0.86
N LEU A 7 -49.74 -1.44 -0.32
CA LEU A 7 -49.18 -1.65 1.03
C LEU A 7 -47.71 -2.11 1.00
N ALA A 8 -47.32 -2.93 0.02
CA ALA A 8 -45.96 -3.45 -0.10
C ALA A 8 -44.95 -2.38 -0.55
N ILE A 9 -45.32 -1.49 -1.47
CA ILE A 9 -44.41 -0.45 -1.99
C ILE A 9 -43.94 0.51 -0.88
N PRO A 10 -44.81 1.07 -0.02
CA PRO A 10 -44.39 1.89 1.11
C PRO A 10 -43.47 1.14 2.10
N ILE A 11 -43.75 -0.14 2.37
CA ILE A 11 -42.96 -0.96 3.29
C ILE A 11 -41.55 -1.19 2.74
N ILE A 12 -41.41 -1.50 1.45
CA ILE A 12 -40.11 -1.67 0.79
C ILE A 12 -39.30 -0.36 0.85
N ILE A 13 -39.94 0.79 0.64
CA ILE A 13 -39.28 2.10 0.72
C ILE A 13 -38.77 2.37 2.14
N ILE A 14 -39.58 2.08 3.18
CA ILE A 14 -39.18 2.26 4.58
C ILE A 14 -38.00 1.34 4.93
N LEU A 15 -38.05 0.08 4.49
CA LEU A 15 -36.95 -0.88 4.72
C LEU A 15 -35.67 -0.50 3.98
N ALA A 16 -35.78 0.02 2.75
CA ALA A 16 -34.62 0.49 1.99
C ALA A 16 -33.97 1.72 2.64
N ILE A 17 -34.77 2.72 3.04
CA ILE A 17 -34.28 3.91 3.73
C ILE A 17 -33.65 3.53 5.07
N GLY A 18 -34.32 2.69 5.86
CA GLY A 18 -33.79 2.18 7.13
C GLY A 18 -32.48 1.43 6.95
N GLY A 19 -32.41 0.54 5.96
CA GLY A 19 -31.20 -0.22 5.63
C GLY A 19 -30.02 0.67 5.23
N ILE A 20 -30.26 1.70 4.41
CA ILE A 20 -29.23 2.67 3.99
C ILE A 20 -28.71 3.47 5.20
N ILE A 21 -29.60 3.97 6.05
CA ILE A 21 -29.21 4.72 7.26
C ILE A 21 -28.39 3.83 8.20
N SER A 22 -28.84 2.60 8.47
CA SER A 22 -28.12 1.64 9.31
C SER A 22 -26.75 1.28 8.73
N PHE A 23 -26.65 1.14 7.40
CA PHE A 23 -25.38 0.91 6.72
C PHE A 23 -24.40 2.07 6.91
N PHE A 24 -24.85 3.32 6.72
CA PHE A 24 -23.99 4.49 6.94
C PHE A 24 -23.55 4.66 8.38
N LEU A 25 -24.43 4.37 9.35
CA LEU A 25 -24.08 4.38 10.76
C LEU A 25 -23.04 3.30 11.08
N ALA A 26 -23.24 2.06 10.61
CA ALA A 26 -22.27 0.98 10.79
C ALA A 26 -20.93 1.28 10.12
N TYR A 27 -20.94 1.92 8.94
CA TYR A 27 -19.74 2.34 8.24
C TYR A 27 -19.02 3.48 8.96
N SER A 28 -19.73 4.44 9.57
CA SER A 28 -19.10 5.49 10.38
C SER A 28 -18.50 4.97 11.69
N PHE A 29 -19.02 3.85 12.21
CA PHE A 29 -18.45 3.15 13.37
C PHE A 29 -17.19 2.36 13.03
N TYR A 30 -16.89 2.12 11.75
CA TYR A 30 -15.60 1.56 11.37
C TYR A 30 -14.52 2.64 11.57
N PRO A 31 -13.62 2.48 12.56
CA PRO A 31 -12.65 3.50 12.86
C PRO A 31 -11.73 3.67 11.64
N LYS A 32 -11.69 4.88 11.10
CA LYS A 32 -10.71 5.24 10.07
C LYS A 32 -9.32 5.00 10.67
N LYS A 33 -8.55 4.09 10.08
CA LYS A 33 -7.21 3.78 10.55
C LYS A 33 -6.28 4.95 10.20
N ASN A 34 -6.09 5.85 11.16
CA ASN A 34 -5.15 6.95 11.07
C ASN A 34 -3.75 6.47 11.50
N VAL A 35 -2.75 7.28 11.22
CA VAL A 35 -1.35 6.99 11.56
C VAL A 35 -0.91 7.84 12.74
N ASN A 36 -0.27 7.20 13.71
CA ASN A 36 0.44 7.87 14.79
C ASN A 36 1.91 8.04 14.41
N VAL A 37 2.43 9.25 14.58
CA VAL A 37 3.83 9.58 14.33
C VAL A 37 4.47 10.18 15.58
N ASN A 38 5.78 9.99 15.73
CA ASN A 38 6.59 10.64 16.75
C ASN A 38 7.49 11.69 16.06
N VAL A 39 7.45 12.92 16.56
CA VAL A 39 8.35 14.01 16.16
C VAL A 39 8.95 14.59 17.42
N ASP A 40 10.28 14.48 17.55
CA ASP A 40 11.06 15.04 18.66
C ASP A 40 10.52 14.63 20.06
N GLY A 41 10.01 13.39 20.18
CA GLY A 41 9.48 12.83 21.43
C GLY A 41 8.00 13.13 21.67
N LEU A 42 7.36 13.94 20.83
CA LEU A 42 5.93 14.23 20.87
C LEU A 42 5.18 13.39 19.84
N CYS A 43 4.03 12.86 20.24
CA CYS A 43 3.24 11.98 19.39
C CYS A 43 1.97 12.65 18.88
N PHE A 44 1.70 12.40 17.60
CA PHE A 44 0.61 13.01 16.88
C PHE A 44 -0.15 11.96 16.07
N GLU A 45 -1.47 12.05 16.09
CA GLU A 45 -2.35 11.35 15.15
C GLU A 45 -2.55 12.25 13.92
N LEU A 46 -2.14 11.76 12.75
CA LEU A 46 -2.35 12.44 11.48
C LEU A 46 -3.71 12.03 10.92
N VAL A 47 -4.59 13.00 10.71
CA VAL A 47 -5.93 12.79 10.14
C VAL A 47 -6.15 13.64 8.90
N GLY A 48 -7.23 13.38 8.16
CA GLY A 48 -7.64 14.21 7.03
C GLY A 48 -6.53 14.44 5.98
N SER A 49 -6.22 15.70 5.70
CA SER A 49 -5.19 16.10 4.73
C SER A 49 -3.78 15.72 5.18
N ALA A 50 -3.45 15.78 6.47
CA ALA A 50 -2.15 15.39 7.00
C ALA A 50 -1.91 13.88 6.80
N PHE A 51 -2.94 13.05 6.99
CA PHE A 51 -2.87 11.63 6.66
C PHE A 51 -2.62 11.37 5.17
N ASN A 52 -3.25 12.16 4.29
CA ASN A 52 -3.01 12.04 2.84
C ASN A 52 -1.57 12.43 2.47
N GLN A 53 -1.02 13.48 3.10
CA GLN A 53 0.40 13.84 2.92
C GLN A 53 1.32 12.71 3.40
N TYR A 54 1.01 12.07 4.52
CA TYR A 54 1.75 10.92 5.01
C TYR A 54 1.73 9.74 4.02
N LYS A 55 0.55 9.40 3.46
CA LYS A 55 0.47 8.35 2.43
C LYS A 55 1.32 8.66 1.20
N ASN A 56 1.31 9.92 0.75
CA ASN A 56 2.16 10.35 -0.36
C ASN A 56 3.65 10.23 -0.01
N LEU A 57 4.03 10.58 1.22
CA LEU A 57 5.39 10.44 1.73
C LEU A 57 5.83 8.96 1.79
N ASP A 58 4.97 8.06 2.26
CA ASP A 58 5.26 6.63 2.31
C ASP A 58 5.34 5.98 0.91
N ALA A 59 4.50 6.43 -0.04
CA ALA A 59 4.63 6.04 -1.44
C ALA A 59 5.96 6.51 -2.06
N GLN A 60 6.35 7.77 -1.82
CA GLN A 60 7.64 8.30 -2.26
C GLN A 60 8.81 7.53 -1.64
N ARG A 61 8.71 7.17 -0.36
CA ARG A 61 9.69 6.34 0.35
C ARG A 61 9.85 4.98 -0.33
N ALA A 62 8.75 4.29 -0.66
CA ALA A 62 8.80 3.00 -1.33
C ALA A 62 9.49 3.09 -2.71
N ILE A 63 9.13 4.08 -3.53
CA ILE A 63 9.78 4.33 -4.83
C ILE A 63 11.27 4.61 -4.64
N ARG A 64 11.63 5.44 -3.65
CA ARG A 64 13.02 5.82 -3.39
C ARG A 64 13.86 4.65 -2.90
N ILE A 65 13.31 3.75 -2.08
CA ILE A 65 14.00 2.50 -1.69
C ILE A 65 14.38 1.70 -2.94
N LEU A 66 13.43 1.48 -3.85
CA LEU A 66 13.68 0.71 -5.07
C LEU A 66 14.73 1.38 -5.97
N GLY A 67 14.67 2.70 -6.11
CA GLY A 67 15.67 3.47 -6.86
C GLY A 67 17.07 3.34 -6.26
N LEU A 68 17.20 3.57 -4.95
CA LEU A 68 18.49 3.48 -4.26
C LEU A 68 19.08 2.06 -4.31
N GLN A 69 18.25 1.03 -4.12
CA GLN A 69 18.71 -0.36 -4.24
C GLN A 69 19.15 -0.71 -5.66
N LEU A 70 18.47 -0.17 -6.69
CA LEU A 70 18.84 -0.38 -8.08
C LEU A 70 20.15 0.33 -8.45
N ASP A 71 20.35 1.54 -7.92
CA ASP A 71 21.55 2.35 -8.14
C ASP A 71 22.78 1.76 -7.43
N ALA A 72 22.59 1.13 -6.27
CA ALA A 72 23.65 0.43 -5.54
C ALA A 72 24.12 -0.85 -6.25
N MET A 73 23.22 -1.55 -6.96
CA MET A 73 23.60 -2.77 -7.69
C MET A 73 24.60 -2.48 -8.81
N GLU A 74 25.60 -3.36 -8.95
CA GLU A 74 26.61 -3.28 -10.01
C GLU A 74 26.01 -3.27 -11.43
N SER A 75 26.73 -2.67 -12.38
CA SER A 75 26.25 -2.46 -13.75
C SER A 75 26.05 -3.75 -14.56
N HIS A 76 26.73 -4.84 -14.18
CA HIS A 76 26.71 -6.13 -14.89
C HIS A 76 25.67 -7.12 -14.32
N VAL A 77 24.77 -6.66 -13.44
CA VAL A 77 23.66 -7.47 -12.94
C VAL A 77 22.61 -7.61 -14.03
N ASP A 78 22.50 -8.80 -14.61
CA ASP A 78 21.54 -9.07 -15.69
C ASP A 78 20.12 -9.28 -15.14
N LEU A 79 19.97 -10.06 -14.06
CA LEU A 79 18.68 -10.44 -13.48
C LEU A 79 18.58 -10.03 -12.01
N ILE A 80 17.51 -9.31 -11.66
CA ILE A 80 17.20 -8.89 -10.31
C ILE A 80 16.12 -9.82 -9.73
N PRO A 81 16.36 -10.46 -8.57
CA PRO A 81 15.33 -11.23 -7.90
C PRO A 81 14.34 -10.28 -7.22
N ILE A 82 13.06 -10.43 -7.53
CA ILE A 82 11.98 -9.62 -6.98
C ILE A 82 10.92 -10.49 -6.30
N SER A 83 10.14 -9.86 -5.43
CA SER A 83 8.91 -10.41 -4.88
C SER A 83 7.79 -9.38 -5.04
N PHE A 84 6.58 -9.84 -5.32
CA PHE A 84 5.40 -8.99 -5.45
C PHE A 84 4.13 -9.75 -5.11
N SER A 85 3.02 -9.04 -4.96
CA SER A 85 1.72 -9.65 -4.67
C SER A 85 0.63 -9.13 -5.60
N GLY A 86 -0.36 -9.98 -5.86
CA GLY A 86 -1.50 -9.62 -6.70
C GLY A 86 -2.48 -10.76 -6.84
N THR A 87 -3.57 -10.50 -7.54
CA THR A 87 -4.49 -11.52 -8.03
C THR A 87 -3.89 -12.31 -9.18
N LYS A 88 -4.45 -13.48 -9.49
CA LYS A 88 -3.93 -14.33 -10.57
C LYS A 88 -3.89 -13.58 -11.91
N ASP A 89 -4.93 -12.82 -12.22
CA ASP A 89 -5.04 -12.04 -13.46
C ASP A 89 -4.04 -10.88 -13.49
N GLU A 90 -3.86 -10.19 -12.37
CA GLU A 90 -2.89 -9.10 -12.25
C GLU A 90 -1.46 -9.60 -12.40
N ILE A 91 -1.13 -10.74 -11.80
CA ILE A 91 0.18 -11.38 -11.93
C ILE A 91 0.43 -11.75 -13.39
N SER A 92 -0.54 -12.38 -14.06
CA SER A 92 -0.37 -12.77 -15.47
C SER A 92 -0.10 -11.57 -16.38
N LYS A 93 -0.86 -10.47 -16.20
CA LYS A 93 -0.65 -9.22 -16.95
C LYS A 93 0.73 -8.60 -16.65
N PHE A 94 1.11 -8.57 -15.38
CA PHE A 94 2.38 -8.00 -14.96
C PHE A 94 3.58 -8.80 -15.48
N SER A 95 3.50 -10.14 -15.42
CA SER A 95 4.53 -11.04 -15.91
C SER A 95 4.77 -10.90 -17.42
N ALA A 96 3.70 -10.77 -18.20
CA ALA A 96 3.80 -10.54 -19.63
C ALA A 96 4.44 -9.18 -19.98
N LEU A 97 4.17 -8.14 -19.18
CA LEU A 97 4.68 -6.79 -19.43
C LEU A 97 6.18 -6.66 -19.14
N CYS A 98 6.68 -7.36 -18.10
CA CYS A 98 8.07 -7.22 -17.67
C CYS A 98 9.00 -8.36 -18.14
N ASN A 99 8.49 -9.32 -18.91
CA ASN A 99 9.20 -10.56 -19.26
C ASN A 99 9.76 -11.26 -18.00
N LEU A 100 8.90 -11.42 -16.99
CA LEU A 100 9.28 -12.00 -15.70
C LEU A 100 9.38 -13.52 -15.78
N GLU A 101 10.45 -14.05 -15.22
CA GLU A 101 10.55 -15.48 -14.93
C GLU A 101 10.04 -15.73 -13.51
N ILE A 102 8.85 -16.31 -13.37
CA ILE A 102 8.31 -16.69 -12.05
C ILE A 102 9.05 -17.91 -11.53
N THR A 103 9.64 -17.79 -10.35
CA THR A 103 10.35 -18.90 -9.67
C THR A 103 9.53 -19.52 -8.55
N LYS A 104 8.63 -18.75 -7.91
CA LYS A 104 7.75 -19.23 -6.84
C LYS A 104 6.42 -18.49 -6.86
N SER A 105 5.33 -19.19 -6.54
CA SER A 105 4.02 -18.57 -6.33
C SER A 105 3.30 -19.25 -5.19
N ASN A 106 2.90 -18.48 -4.17
CA ASN A 106 2.18 -18.97 -2.99
C ASN A 106 0.88 -18.20 -2.83
N ARG A 107 -0.23 -18.92 -2.68
CA ARG A 107 -1.53 -18.30 -2.40
C ARG A 107 -1.60 -17.80 -0.95
N ILE A 108 -2.13 -16.60 -0.75
CA ILE A 108 -2.40 -16.04 0.57
C ILE A 108 -3.79 -16.52 1.02
N GLY A 109 -3.81 -17.37 2.03
CA GLY A 109 -5.03 -17.86 2.68
C GLY A 109 -5.39 -19.28 2.27
N ASN A 110 -5.52 -20.16 3.27
CA ASN A 110 -6.07 -21.52 3.13
C ASN A 110 -7.58 -21.49 3.37
N ILE A 111 -8.33 -20.71 2.57
CA ILE A 111 -9.79 -20.72 2.66
C ILE A 111 -10.31 -21.66 1.57
N PRO A 112 -11.07 -22.73 1.89
CA PRO A 112 -11.66 -23.60 0.89
C PRO A 112 -12.58 -22.79 -0.03
N GLU A 113 -12.61 -23.16 -1.32
CA GLU A 113 -13.14 -22.36 -2.43
C GLU A 113 -14.57 -21.85 -2.25
N ASN A 114 -15.33 -22.48 -1.35
CA ASN A 114 -16.75 -22.26 -1.13
C ASN A 114 -17.08 -21.14 -0.10
N LYS A 115 -16.08 -20.42 0.45
CA LYS A 115 -16.30 -19.39 1.49
C LYS A 115 -15.82 -17.98 1.14
N GLY A 116 -15.74 -17.66 -0.15
CA GLY A 116 -15.23 -16.37 -0.61
C GLY A 116 -13.71 -16.39 -0.64
N ASN A 117 -13.18 -16.81 -1.79
CA ASN A 117 -11.75 -16.86 -2.03
C ASN A 117 -11.18 -15.45 -2.17
N VAL A 118 -10.20 -15.09 -1.34
CA VAL A 118 -9.28 -14.00 -1.65
C VAL A 118 -8.28 -14.57 -2.65
N ASP A 119 -8.47 -14.26 -3.93
CA ASP A 119 -7.55 -14.64 -5.00
C ASP A 119 -6.30 -13.77 -4.93
N LYS A 120 -5.46 -13.95 -3.92
CA LYS A 120 -4.21 -13.18 -3.77
C LYS A 120 -3.03 -14.10 -3.60
N TYR A 121 -1.92 -13.79 -4.27
CA TYR A 121 -0.69 -14.56 -4.26
C TYR A 121 0.49 -13.66 -3.91
N ILE A 122 1.54 -14.28 -3.36
CA ILE A 122 2.90 -13.75 -3.29
C ILE A 122 3.72 -14.51 -4.31
N VAL A 123 4.36 -13.78 -5.21
CA VAL A 123 5.12 -14.30 -6.33
C VAL A 123 6.55 -13.84 -6.22
N ASP A 124 7.47 -14.78 -6.37
CA ASP A 124 8.89 -14.50 -6.54
C ASP A 124 9.27 -14.74 -8.00
N GLY A 125 10.19 -13.93 -8.51
CA GLY A 125 10.67 -14.08 -9.88
C GLY A 125 11.93 -13.28 -10.15
N ASN A 126 12.45 -13.44 -11.36
CA ASN A 126 13.60 -12.72 -11.86
C ASN A 126 13.17 -11.77 -12.98
N VAL A 127 13.71 -10.55 -12.96
CA VAL A 127 13.45 -9.53 -13.99
C VAL A 127 14.76 -8.97 -14.51
N PRO A 128 14.89 -8.73 -15.83
CA PRO A 128 16.05 -8.06 -16.38
C PRO A 128 16.23 -6.66 -15.76
N LYS A 129 17.46 -6.30 -15.34
CA LYS A 129 17.74 -5.00 -14.69
C LYS A 129 17.24 -3.81 -15.50
N VAL A 130 17.37 -3.85 -16.84
CA VAL A 130 16.87 -2.80 -17.75
C VAL A 130 15.35 -2.65 -17.67
N GLN A 131 14.61 -3.76 -17.61
CA GLN A 131 13.15 -3.71 -17.50
C GLN A 131 12.71 -3.26 -16.11
N PHE A 132 13.42 -3.72 -15.08
CA PHE A 132 13.15 -3.28 -13.71
C PHE A 132 13.42 -1.79 -13.52
N LYS A 133 14.48 -1.25 -14.14
CA LYS A 133 14.76 0.18 -14.16
C LYS A 133 13.61 0.98 -14.74
N ARG A 134 13.12 0.60 -15.93
CA ARG A 134 11.97 1.24 -16.59
C ARG A 134 10.72 1.17 -15.73
N LEU A 135 10.50 0.04 -15.06
CA LEU A 135 9.39 -0.12 -14.13
C LEU A 135 9.50 0.89 -12.98
N VAL A 136 10.65 0.96 -12.30
CA VAL A 136 10.88 1.87 -11.16
C VAL A 136 10.76 3.34 -11.58
N GLU A 137 11.34 3.72 -12.73
CA GLU A 137 11.23 5.07 -13.30
C GLU A 137 9.78 5.44 -13.68
N GLY A 138 8.96 4.46 -14.00
CA GLY A 138 7.54 4.62 -14.31
C GLY A 138 6.61 4.57 -13.10
N LEU A 139 7.12 4.37 -11.87
CA LEU A 139 6.30 4.38 -10.66
C LEU A 139 5.88 5.79 -10.29
N THR A 140 4.63 5.91 -9.88
CA THR A 140 4.03 7.14 -9.38
C THR A 140 3.41 6.91 -8.01
N ILE A 141 3.18 7.97 -7.25
CA ILE A 141 2.47 7.87 -5.96
C ILE A 141 1.07 7.27 -6.09
N GLN A 142 0.45 7.35 -7.28
CA GLN A 142 -0.88 6.82 -7.55
C GLN A 142 -0.87 5.29 -7.63
N ASP A 143 0.25 4.67 -8.04
CA ASP A 143 0.36 3.22 -8.08
C ASP A 143 0.18 2.61 -6.68
N PHE A 144 0.54 3.35 -5.63
CA PHE A 144 0.43 2.97 -4.21
C PHE A 144 -0.92 3.32 -3.57
N ASP A 145 -1.88 3.88 -4.33
CA ASP A 145 -3.24 4.03 -3.83
C ASP A 145 -3.89 2.64 -3.73
N PRO A 146 -4.37 2.22 -2.55
CA PRO A 146 -5.08 0.94 -2.40
C PRO A 146 -6.28 0.78 -3.32
N LEU A 147 -6.88 1.88 -3.79
CA LEU A 147 -8.01 1.84 -4.73
C LEU A 147 -7.59 1.46 -6.16
N ASN A 148 -6.33 1.67 -6.52
CA ASN A 148 -5.82 1.38 -7.86
C ASN A 148 -5.39 -0.09 -8.03
N ASN A 149 -5.32 -0.87 -6.93
CA ASN A 149 -5.03 -2.31 -6.92
C ASN A 149 -3.90 -2.71 -7.90
N THR A 150 -2.75 -2.02 -7.83
CA THR A 150 -1.65 -2.31 -8.74
C THR A 150 -0.66 -3.28 -8.10
N VAL A 151 -0.24 -4.29 -8.86
CA VAL A 151 0.91 -5.15 -8.49
C VAL A 151 2.15 -4.31 -8.23
N LYS A 152 2.31 -3.23 -8.99
CA LYS A 152 3.44 -2.30 -8.93
C LYS A 152 3.76 -1.80 -7.53
N SER A 153 2.74 -1.48 -6.73
CA SER A 153 2.89 -1.02 -5.35
C SER A 153 3.50 -2.03 -4.39
N SER A 154 3.46 -3.31 -4.73
CA SER A 154 3.89 -4.41 -3.86
C SER A 154 5.25 -4.99 -4.24
N ILE A 155 5.88 -4.44 -5.27
CA ILE A 155 7.16 -4.93 -5.77
C ILE A 155 8.26 -4.57 -4.79
N GLY A 156 9.04 -5.58 -4.42
CA GLY A 156 10.25 -5.44 -3.63
C GLY A 156 11.40 -6.23 -4.24
N ILE A 157 12.62 -5.73 -4.05
CA ILE A 157 13.83 -6.48 -4.36
C ILE A 157 14.08 -7.48 -3.23
N ARG A 158 14.34 -8.73 -3.59
CA ARG A 158 14.69 -9.76 -2.62
C ARG A 158 16.16 -9.67 -2.20
N PRO A 159 16.53 -10.18 -1.01
CA PRO A 159 17.93 -10.33 -0.62
C PRO A 159 18.73 -11.03 -1.72
N ASN A 160 19.85 -10.45 -2.11
CA ASN A 160 20.67 -10.90 -3.23
C ASN A 160 22.14 -10.53 -3.00
N ALA A 161 23.04 -11.15 -3.78
CA ALA A 161 24.48 -10.93 -3.64
C ALA A 161 24.97 -9.59 -4.20
N PHE A 162 24.11 -8.84 -4.90
CA PHE A 162 24.44 -7.60 -5.58
C PHE A 162 24.18 -6.35 -4.75
N LEU A 163 23.68 -6.51 -3.53
CA LEU A 163 23.49 -5.43 -2.56
C LEU A 163 24.22 -5.81 -1.27
N SER A 164 25.31 -5.11 -0.99
CA SER A 164 26.09 -5.34 0.22
C SER A 164 25.34 -4.89 1.48
N GLU A 165 25.75 -5.39 2.64
CA GLU A 165 25.18 -4.98 3.92
C GLU A 165 25.43 -3.49 4.21
N ASP A 166 26.58 -2.95 3.78
CA ASP A 166 26.95 -1.56 3.99
C ASP A 166 26.10 -0.62 3.13
N GLU A 167 25.89 -0.94 1.85
CA GLU A 167 24.97 -0.20 0.98
C GLU A 167 23.54 -0.25 1.52
N ASN A 168 23.08 -1.43 1.96
CA ASN A 168 21.75 -1.54 2.53
C ASN A 168 21.59 -0.70 3.81
N ARG A 169 22.64 -0.61 4.64
CA ARG A 169 22.67 0.25 5.84
C ARG A 169 22.61 1.73 5.47
N GLU A 170 23.36 2.15 4.46
CA GLU A 170 23.32 3.53 3.95
C GLU A 170 21.93 3.89 3.42
N ILE A 171 21.31 2.99 2.64
CA ILE A 171 19.95 3.17 2.13
C ILE A 171 18.95 3.31 3.28
N VAL A 172 19.03 2.45 4.30
CA VAL A 172 18.15 2.53 5.47
C VAL A 172 18.32 3.87 6.19
N GLN A 173 19.55 4.36 6.37
CA GLN A 173 19.81 5.67 7.00
C GLN A 173 19.28 6.84 6.16
N ASN A 174 19.47 6.81 4.84
CA ASN A 174 18.98 7.83 3.92
C ASN A 174 17.44 7.91 3.96
N ILE A 175 16.79 6.74 3.90
CA ILE A 175 15.34 6.61 3.93
C ILE A 175 14.76 7.00 5.30
N SER A 176 15.45 6.67 6.39
CA SER A 176 15.04 7.06 7.74
C SER A 176 15.08 8.58 7.90
N SER A 177 16.18 9.22 7.48
CA SER A 177 16.32 10.68 7.47
C SER A 177 15.26 11.36 6.59
N PHE A 178 14.97 10.78 5.43
CA PHE A 178 13.91 11.25 4.53
C PHE A 178 12.53 11.21 5.18
N MET A 179 12.19 10.08 5.81
CA MET A 179 10.90 9.91 6.49
C MET A 179 10.77 10.84 7.69
N GLN A 180 11.79 10.92 8.55
CA GLN A 180 11.79 11.83 9.70
C GLN A 180 11.59 13.28 9.26
N SER A 181 12.37 13.73 8.27
CA SER A 181 12.25 15.09 7.73
C SER A 181 10.91 15.35 7.05
N GLY A 182 10.35 14.34 6.36
CA GLY A 182 9.03 14.42 5.75
C GLY A 182 7.91 14.54 6.78
N ILE A 183 7.91 13.67 7.80
CA ILE A 183 6.93 13.66 8.88
C ILE A 183 6.99 14.98 9.67
N LYS A 184 8.20 15.44 10.01
CA LYS A 184 8.39 16.72 10.70
C LYS A 184 7.77 17.88 9.92
N ARG A 185 8.02 17.97 8.61
CA ARG A 185 7.37 18.99 7.75
C ARG A 185 5.84 18.88 7.73
N ILE A 186 5.28 17.66 7.68
CA ILE A 186 3.82 17.47 7.73
C ILE A 186 3.27 18.03 9.05
N VAL A 187 3.93 17.73 10.16
CA VAL A 187 3.52 18.20 11.50
C VAL A 187 3.67 19.72 11.65
N GLU A 188 4.78 20.29 11.18
CA GLU A 188 5.06 21.73 11.30
C GLU A 188 4.21 22.60 10.38
N SER A 189 3.81 22.08 9.20
CA SER A 189 3.02 22.84 8.21
C SER A 189 1.51 22.61 8.31
N GLY A 190 1.07 21.59 9.06
CA GLY A 190 -0.34 21.24 9.14
C GLY A 190 -1.10 22.02 10.21
N ASP A 191 -2.41 22.14 9.99
CA ASP A 191 -3.34 22.73 10.96
C ASP A 191 -3.58 21.75 12.14
N THR A 192 -3.71 22.31 13.34
CA THR A 192 -4.15 21.63 14.58
C THR A 192 -5.45 20.82 14.42
N ASN A 193 -6.32 21.18 13.47
CA ASN A 193 -7.53 20.42 13.18
C ASN A 193 -7.27 19.06 12.51
N VAL A 194 -6.12 18.90 11.84
CA VAL A 194 -5.74 17.69 11.10
C VAL A 194 -4.52 16.97 11.71
N ILE A 195 -3.89 17.58 12.71
CA ILE A 195 -2.82 16.98 13.52
C ILE A 195 -3.27 17.03 14.98
N ARG A 196 -3.60 15.86 15.54
CA ARG A 196 -4.08 15.77 16.92
C ARG A 196 -2.97 15.25 17.80
N SER A 197 -2.81 15.80 19.00
CA SER A 197 -1.93 15.19 19.99
C SER A 197 -2.43 13.79 20.33
N ALA A 198 -1.50 12.83 20.43
CA ALA A 198 -1.80 11.44 20.70
C ALA A 198 -0.79 10.85 21.69
N GLU A 199 -1.17 9.76 22.35
CA GLU A 199 -0.22 8.95 23.11
C GLU A 199 0.78 8.29 22.16
N CYS A 200 2.04 8.19 22.58
CA CYS A 200 3.06 7.44 21.84
C CYS A 200 2.75 5.95 21.88
N ARG A 201 2.02 5.48 20.87
CA ARG A 201 1.70 4.07 20.68
C ARG A 201 2.64 3.52 19.60
N ASN A 202 3.63 2.76 20.06
CA ASN A 202 4.74 2.15 19.32
C ASN A 202 5.88 3.13 18.96
N VAL A 203 7.00 2.94 19.65
CA VAL A 203 8.31 3.49 19.33
C VAL A 203 8.92 2.56 18.27
N PHE A 204 9.28 3.08 17.11
CA PHE A 204 10.18 2.40 16.17
C PHE A 204 11.48 3.19 16.09
#